data_AF-A0A2N1PW70-F1
#
_entry.id   AF-A0A2N1PW70-F1
#
_cell.length_a   1.000
_cell.length_b   1.000
_cell.length_c   1.000
_cell.angle_alpha   90.00
_cell.angle_beta   90.00
_cell.angle_gamma   90.00
#
_symmetry.space_group_name_H-M   'P 1'
#
loop_
_entity.id
_entity.type
_entity.pdbx_description
1 polymer ?
#
loop_
_entity_poly.entity_id
_entity_poly.type
_entity_poly.pdbx_seq_one_letter_code
_entity_poly.pdbx_strand_id
1 'polypeptide(L)' 'SITLTEGKNKQVRKMFEAIGHPVKKLTRVRYDFLTLNGVERGTYRQLKIHEVKQLYAHSQPKL' A
#
# COMPACT_ATOMS: atom_id res chain seq x y z
N SER A 1 1.13 1.92 -12.79
CA SER A 1 0.86 1.81 -11.33
C SER A 1 1.71 2.84 -10.61
N ILE A 2 1.32 3.27 -9.41
CA ILE A 2 2.11 4.22 -8.59
C ILE A 2 2.47 3.57 -7.26
N THR A 3 3.70 3.78 -6.79
CA THR A 3 4.18 3.39 -5.46
C THR A 3 4.57 4.65 -4.72
N LEU A 4 4.14 4.76 -3.46
CA LEU A 4 4.49 5.88 -2.59
C LEU A 4 5.14 5.32 -1.33
N THR A 5 6.14 6.05 -0.82
CA THR A 5 6.79 5.80 0.47
C THR A 5 6.17 6.65 1.59
N GLU A 6 5.43 7.70 1.24
CA GLU A 6 4.65 8.53 2.16
C GLU A 6 3.14 8.29 2.02
N GLY A 7 2.36 8.77 3.00
CA GLY A 7 0.93 8.53 3.10
C GLY A 7 0.10 9.77 3.45
N LYS A 8 0.26 10.88 2.71
CA LYS A 8 -0.51 12.10 2.98
C LYS A 8 -1.99 11.94 2.60
N ASN A 9 -2.88 12.68 3.28
CA ASN A 9 -4.33 12.59 3.06
C ASN A 9 -4.70 12.88 1.59
N LYS A 10 -5.40 11.92 0.96
CA LYS A 10 -5.84 11.96 -0.46
C LYS A 10 -4.71 12.25 -1.45
N GLN A 11 -3.45 11.96 -1.10
CA GLN A 11 -2.28 12.31 -1.90
C GLN A 11 -2.39 11.90 -3.37
N VAL A 12 -2.64 10.62 -3.66
CA VAL A 12 -2.76 10.12 -5.03
C VAL A 12 -3.90 10.84 -5.78
N ARG A 13 -5.04 11.09 -5.13
CA ARG A 13 -6.16 11.79 -5.79
C ARG A 13 -5.78 13.23 -6.14
N LYS A 14 -5.17 13.96 -5.20
CA LYS A 14 -4.70 15.34 -5.42
C LYS A 14 -3.62 15.44 -6.49
N MET A 15 -2.66 14.52 -6.51
CA MET A 15 -1.60 14.48 -7.52
C MET A 15 -2.17 14.38 -8.93
N PHE A 16 -3.13 13.48 -9.12
CA PHE A 16 -3.76 13.23 -10.41
C PHE A 16 -4.77 14.32 -10.81
N GLU A 17 -5.47 14.91 -9.85
CA GLU A 17 -6.33 16.08 -10.05
C GLU A 17 -5.54 17.30 -10.54
N ALA A 18 -4.35 17.54 -9.97
CA ALA A 18 -3.49 18.67 -10.34
C ALA A 18 -3.04 18.64 -11.81
N ILE A 19 -3.02 17.46 -12.45
CA ILE A 19 -2.68 17.28 -13.87
C ILE A 19 -3.91 17.06 -14.76
N GLY A 20 -5.12 17.35 -14.26
CA GLY A 20 -6.37 17.24 -15.04
C GLY A 20 -6.88 15.82 -15.24
N HIS A 21 -6.40 14.85 -14.46
CA HIS A 21 -6.76 13.43 -14.59
C HIS A 21 -7.43 12.87 -13.33
N PRO A 22 -8.69 13.24 -13.02
CA PRO A 22 -9.35 12.83 -11.78
C PRO A 22 -9.47 11.30 -11.64
N VAL A 23 -9.11 10.78 -10.45
CA VAL A 23 -9.10 9.34 -10.17
C VAL A 23 -10.50 8.79 -9.90
N LYS A 24 -11.00 7.94 -10.81
CA LYS A 24 -12.30 7.25 -10.68
C LYS A 24 -12.27 6.11 -9.66
N LYS A 25 -11.24 5.26 -9.71
CA LYS A 25 -11.06 4.11 -8.81
C LYS A 25 -9.62 4.06 -8.32
N LEU A 26 -9.46 3.89 -7.01
CA LEU A 26 -8.16 3.73 -6.37
C LEU A 26 -8.20 2.49 -5.47
N THR A 27 -7.24 1.59 -5.67
CA THR A 27 -7.11 0.38 -4.87
C THR A 27 -5.65 0.20 -4.51
N ARG A 28 -5.35 0.04 -3.22
CA ARG A 28 -4.00 -0.30 -2.75
C ARG A 28 -3.81 -1.80 -2.90
N VAL A 29 -2.97 -2.20 -3.86
CA VAL A 29 -2.73 -3.62 -4.19
C VAL A 29 -1.52 -4.21 -3.48
N ARG A 30 -0.64 -3.35 -2.93
CA ARG A 30 0.60 -3.74 -2.26
C ARG A 30 0.93 -2.77 -1.12
N TYR A 31 1.53 -3.30 -0.07
CA TYR A 31 2.17 -2.54 1.00
C TYR A 31 3.46 -3.26 1.37
N ASP A 32 4.60 -2.58 1.26
CA ASP A 32 5.91 -3.23 1.35
C ASP A 32 5.99 -4.43 0.37
N PHE A 33 6.29 -5.63 0.84
CA PHE A 33 6.26 -6.87 0.04
C PHE A 33 4.90 -7.59 0.07
N LEU A 34 3.96 -7.18 0.93
CA LEU A 34 2.63 -7.80 1.05
C LEU A 34 1.74 -7.44 -0.13
N THR A 35 1.03 -8.45 -0.67
CA THR A 35 0.08 -8.29 -1.78
C THR A 35 -1.34 -8.73 -1.39
N LEU A 36 -2.33 -8.35 -2.18
CA LEU A 36 -3.73 -8.81 -2.01
C LEU A 36 -3.95 -10.27 -2.47
N ASN A 37 -2.91 -10.99 -2.91
CA ASN A 37 -3.06 -12.36 -3.38
C ASN A 37 -3.59 -13.26 -2.26
N GLY A 38 -4.68 -13.97 -2.54
CA GLY A 38 -5.36 -14.83 -1.56
C GLY A 38 -6.17 -14.09 -0.50
N VAL A 39 -6.48 -12.80 -0.71
CA VAL A 39 -7.38 -12.02 0.15
C VAL A 39 -8.55 -11.51 -0.68
N GLU A 40 -9.74 -12.02 -0.39
CA GLU A 40 -10.97 -11.60 -1.06
C GLU A 40 -11.43 -10.21 -0.59
N ARG A 41 -12.29 -9.59 -1.39
CA ARG A 41 -12.84 -8.28 -1.03
C ARG A 41 -13.67 -8.38 0.24
N GLY A 42 -13.33 -7.57 1.24
CA GLY A 42 -14.04 -7.53 2.53
C GLY A 42 -13.58 -8.57 3.54
N THR A 43 -12.59 -9.39 3.19
CA THR A 43 -12.00 -10.38 4.11
C THR A 43 -10.60 -9.95 4.54
N TYR A 44 -10.06 -10.69 5.51
CA TYR A 44 -8.69 -10.55 5.97
C TYR A 44 -8.07 -11.94 6.16
N ARG A 45 -6.74 -11.98 6.19
CA ARG A 45 -5.99 -13.17 6.59
C ARG A 45 -4.96 -12.78 7.64
N GLN A 46 -4.58 -13.75 8.47
CA GLN A 46 -3.41 -13.58 9.31
C GLN A 46 -2.13 -13.62 8.48
N LEU A 47 -1.14 -12.85 8.92
CA LEU A 47 0.21 -12.90 8.36
C LEU A 47 0.92 -14.14 8.86
N LYS A 48 1.74 -14.75 8.00
CA LYS A 48 2.63 -15.85 8.38
C LYS A 48 3.78 -15.28 9.21
N ILE A 49 4.38 -16.14 10.04
CA ILE A 49 5.48 -15.75 10.96
C ILE A 49 6.63 -15.06 10.21
N HIS A 50 7.00 -15.55 9.02
CA HIS A 50 8.07 -14.93 8.22
C HIS A 50 7.68 -13.54 7.68
N GLU A 51 6.41 -13.33 7.32
CA GLU A 51 5.92 -12.02 6.86
C GLU A 51 5.97 -11.00 8.00
N VAL A 52 5.59 -11.42 9.21
CA VAL A 52 5.71 -10.57 10.40
C VAL A 52 7.16 -10.18 10.65
N LYS A 53 8.08 -11.17 10.67
CA LYS A 53 9.52 -10.91 10.86
C LYS A 53 10.08 -9.95 9.82
N GLN A 54 9.70 -10.12 8.56
CA GLN A 54 10.19 -9.28 7.48
C GLN A 54 9.68 -7.83 7.58
N LEU A 55 8.40 -7.63 7.95
CA LEU A 55 7.87 -6.29 8.19
C LEU A 55 8.62 -5.57 9.32
N TYR A 56 8.91 -6.26 10.43
CA TYR A 56 9.69 -5.66 11.51
C TYR A 56 11.09 -5.27 11.06
N ALA A 57 11.75 -6.13 10.26
CA ALA A 57 13.06 -5.80 9.69
C ALA A 57 13.01 -4.55 8.78
N HIS A 58 11.96 -4.40 7.98
CA HIS A 58 11.78 -3.25 7.08
C HIS A 58 11.31 -1.96 7.79
N SER A 59 10.73 -2.08 8.99
CA SER A 59 10.25 -0.94 9.78
C SER A 59 11.35 -0.16 10.48
N GLN A 60 12.56 -0.74 10.58
CA GLN A 60 13.65 -0.06 11.26
C GLN A 60 14.09 1.15 10.43
N PRO A 61 14.29 2.32 11.07
CA PRO A 61 14.84 3.47 10.38
C PRO A 61 16.19 3.05 9.78
N LYS A 62 16.37 3.30 8.48
CA LYS A 62 17.71 3.23 7.89
C LYS A 62 18.57 4.24 8.64
N LEU A 63 19.56 3.75 9.37
CA LEU A 63 20.66 4.55 9.91
C LEU A 63 21.33 5.33 8.78
#